data_AF-A0A942H0S7-F1
#
_entry.id   AF-A0A942H0S7-F1
#
_cell.length_a   1.000
_cell.length_b   1.000
_cell.length_c   1.000
_cell.angle_alpha   90.00
_cell.angle_beta   90.00
_cell.angle_gamma   90.00
#
_symmetry.space_group_name_H-M   'P 1'
#
loop_
_entity.id
_entity.type
_entity.pdbx_description
1 polymer ?
#
loop_
_entity_poly.entity_id
_entity_poly.type
_entity_poly.pdbx_seq_one_letter_code
_entity_poly.pdbx_strand_id
1 'polypeptide(L)'
;MDRFGSSKLRIGWSLAFLFLAGLVFMSVKGQAGDGGATLVVFGTPVPLGMDTLESYALGNLRAFIYAAVPLVLLLGGVFPLAPMAGASSRGERYTGLTLGTLLAFIHGLFFSQVMLLPVWAAAWRLTGHSFPGTLLKADGLALLLGLQLLLWSVILMRLLRSNPGLGILLALALHEVGARLQYFVDFGQDLGLSAGQASAVAALHKLLPSGQLPSDLFSASGLLLSLGGPLLLGLIFLFPDPKSGSKSAPGKKAVRKARA
;
A
#
# COMPACT_ATOMS: atom_id res chain seq x y z
N MET A 1 -8.50 -3.16 -24.41
CA MET A 1 -8.53 -2.86 -22.97
C MET A 1 -7.80 -3.99 -22.27
N ASP A 2 -6.60 -3.75 -21.75
CA ASP A 2 -5.84 -4.65 -20.87
C ASP A 2 -4.83 -3.81 -20.05
N ARG A 3 -5.30 -2.69 -19.48
CA ARG A 3 -4.41 -1.72 -18.79
C ARG A 3 -4.02 -2.17 -17.39
N PHE A 4 -4.80 -3.06 -16.77
CA PHE A 4 -4.61 -3.53 -15.39
C PHE A 4 -4.09 -4.97 -15.35
N GLY A 5 -2.98 -5.21 -16.05
CA GLY A 5 -2.23 -6.47 -15.99
C GLY A 5 -2.76 -7.57 -16.94
N SER A 6 -1.82 -8.35 -17.48
CA SER A 6 -2.13 -9.50 -18.33
C SER A 6 -2.88 -10.58 -17.54
N SER A 7 -3.95 -11.14 -18.12
CA SER A 7 -4.63 -12.32 -17.56
C SER A 7 -3.66 -13.46 -17.27
N LYS A 8 -2.59 -13.60 -18.06
CA LYS A 8 -1.54 -14.61 -17.84
C LYS A 8 -0.78 -14.40 -16.54
N LEU A 9 -0.46 -13.14 -16.19
CA LEU A 9 0.21 -12.82 -14.92
C LEU A 9 -0.68 -13.15 -13.73
N ARG A 10 -1.97 -12.78 -13.80
CA ARG A 10 -2.93 -13.10 -12.73
C ARG A 10 -3.05 -14.61 -12.53
N ILE A 11 -3.19 -15.36 -13.61
CA ILE A 11 -3.26 -16.83 -13.57
C ILE A 11 -1.96 -17.40 -12.99
N GLY A 12 -0.80 -16.99 -13.50
CA GLY A 12 0.50 -17.46 -13.02
C GLY A 12 0.73 -17.15 -11.53
N TRP A 13 0.37 -15.95 -11.09
CA TRP A 13 0.44 -15.53 -9.69
C TRP A 13 -0.49 -16.39 -8.82
N SER A 14 -1.75 -16.57 -9.23
CA SER A 14 -2.69 -17.42 -8.51
C SER A 14 -2.22 -18.86 -8.41
N LEU A 15 -1.74 -19.45 -9.51
CA LEU A 15 -1.23 -20.81 -9.51
C LEU A 15 -0.01 -20.96 -8.60
N ALA A 16 0.91 -20.00 -8.62
CA ALA A 16 2.09 -20.01 -7.75
C ALA A 16 1.70 -19.98 -6.27
N PHE A 17 0.81 -19.08 -5.86
CA PHE A 17 0.41 -18.97 -4.45
C PHE A 17 -0.55 -20.06 -3.99
N LEU A 18 -1.37 -20.62 -4.89
CA LEU A 18 -2.13 -21.85 -4.62
C LEU A 18 -1.19 -23.04 -4.41
N PHE A 19 -0.16 -23.18 -5.24
CA PHE A 19 0.86 -24.20 -5.08
C PHE A 19 1.60 -24.06 -3.75
N LEU A 20 2.04 -22.84 -3.40
CA LEU A 20 2.69 -22.56 -2.11
C LEU A 20 1.76 -22.86 -0.92
N ALA A 21 0.47 -22.52 -1.03
CA ALA A 21 -0.51 -22.88 0.01
C ALA A 21 -0.65 -24.40 0.16
N GLY A 22 -0.69 -25.14 -0.96
CA GLY A 22 -0.67 -26.60 -0.97
C GLY A 22 0.58 -27.17 -0.29
N LEU A 23 1.76 -26.61 -0.58
CA LEU A 23 3.00 -27.00 0.11
C LEU A 23 2.92 -26.77 1.62
N VAL A 24 2.39 -25.63 2.07
CA VAL A 24 2.20 -25.36 3.50
C VAL A 24 1.27 -26.39 4.14
N PHE A 25 0.16 -26.74 3.48
CA PHE A 25 -0.75 -27.76 3.99
C PHE A 25 -0.11 -29.13 4.17
N MET A 26 0.75 -29.53 3.22
CA MET A 26 1.43 -30.82 3.27
C MET A 26 2.60 -30.85 4.24
N SER A 27 3.32 -29.73 4.40
CA SER A 27 4.64 -29.72 5.04
C SER A 27 4.66 -29.16 6.45
N VAL A 28 3.75 -28.25 6.80
CA VAL A 28 3.76 -27.51 8.05
C VAL A 28 2.77 -28.13 9.04
N LYS A 29 3.21 -28.37 10.27
CA LYS A 29 2.35 -28.82 11.38
C LYS A 29 2.84 -28.27 12.71
N GLY A 30 1.90 -27.80 13.54
CA GLY A 30 2.14 -27.52 14.94
C GLY A 30 2.02 -28.75 15.83
N GLN A 31 2.95 -28.94 16.76
CA GLN A 31 2.88 -29.97 17.79
C GLN A 31 3.24 -29.39 19.16
N ALA A 32 2.31 -29.49 20.12
CA ALA A 32 2.60 -29.24 21.53
C ALA A 32 2.89 -30.58 22.22
N GLY A 33 3.99 -30.66 22.97
CA GLY A 33 4.36 -31.85 23.75
C GLY A 33 5.07 -31.48 25.05
N ASP A 34 5.43 -32.48 25.84
CA ASP A 34 5.99 -32.32 27.19
C ASP A 34 7.32 -31.55 27.25
N GLY A 35 8.02 -31.43 26.12
CA GLY A 35 9.26 -30.64 25.95
C GLY A 35 9.07 -29.22 25.41
N GLY A 36 7.84 -28.73 25.28
CA GLY A 36 7.51 -27.42 24.72
C GLY A 36 6.85 -27.49 23.33
N ALA A 37 6.62 -26.32 22.73
CA ALA A 37 6.03 -26.22 21.40
C ALA A 37 7.07 -26.52 20.31
N THR A 38 6.67 -27.31 19.31
CA THR A 38 7.50 -27.66 18.15
C THR A 38 6.76 -27.36 16.85
N LEU A 39 7.50 -26.82 15.89
CA LEU A 39 7.06 -26.62 14.52
C LEU A 39 7.66 -27.75 13.68
N VAL A 40 6.83 -28.57 13.03
CA VAL A 40 7.31 -29.58 12.09
C VAL A 40 7.20 -29.04 10.68
N VAL A 41 8.32 -29.00 9.96
CA VAL A 41 8.41 -28.55 8.57
C VAL A 41 9.02 -29.68 7.74
N PHE A 42 8.27 -30.20 6.76
CA PHE A 42 8.67 -31.36 5.95
C PHE A 42 9.16 -32.55 6.80
N GLY A 43 8.49 -32.82 7.92
CA GLY A 43 8.85 -33.90 8.84
C GLY A 43 10.04 -33.60 9.77
N THR A 44 10.71 -32.45 9.60
CA THR A 44 11.80 -32.03 10.47
C THR A 44 11.25 -31.18 11.62
N PRO A 45 11.44 -31.58 12.89
CA PRO A 45 11.01 -30.80 14.03
C PRO A 45 11.96 -29.61 14.28
N VAL A 46 11.37 -28.43 14.49
CA VAL A 46 12.04 -27.18 14.85
C VAL A 46 11.53 -26.78 16.24
N PRO A 47 12.38 -26.86 17.29
CA PRO A 47 11.97 -26.48 18.64
C PRO A 47 11.79 -24.96 18.73
N LEU A 48 10.70 -24.51 19.35
CA LEU A 48 10.37 -23.09 19.51
C LEU A 48 10.85 -22.50 20.86
N GLY A 49 11.58 -23.29 21.65
CA GLY A 49 12.06 -22.85 22.97
C GLY A 49 10.91 -22.56 23.92
N MET A 50 10.93 -21.36 24.51
CA MET A 50 9.92 -20.91 25.50
C MET A 50 8.67 -20.29 24.86
N ASP A 51 8.66 -20.07 23.54
CA ASP A 51 7.51 -19.49 22.86
C ASP A 51 6.38 -20.51 22.72
N THR A 52 5.14 -20.02 22.85
CA THR A 52 4.00 -20.82 22.43
C THR A 52 3.94 -20.86 20.90
N LEU A 53 3.48 -21.98 20.35
CA LEU A 53 3.26 -22.15 18.92
C LEU A 53 2.41 -21.01 18.33
N GLU A 54 1.38 -20.60 19.08
CA GLU A 54 0.48 -19.53 18.68
C GLU A 54 1.18 -18.16 18.66
N SER A 55 1.94 -17.81 19.71
CA SER A 55 2.68 -16.54 19.74
C SER A 55 3.71 -16.47 18.61
N TYR A 56 4.47 -17.55 18.41
CA TYR A 56 5.42 -17.67 17.32
C TYR A 56 4.76 -17.51 15.94
N ALA A 57 3.67 -18.26 15.70
CA ALA A 57 2.96 -18.22 14.42
C ALA A 57 2.35 -16.84 14.15
N LEU A 58 1.61 -16.28 15.11
CA LEU A 58 0.95 -14.99 14.93
C LEU A 58 1.96 -13.85 14.77
N GLY A 59 3.07 -13.86 15.51
CA GLY A 59 4.13 -12.85 15.39
C GLY A 59 4.76 -12.82 14.00
N ASN A 60 5.19 -13.99 13.51
CA ASN A 60 5.85 -14.11 12.20
C ASN A 60 4.90 -13.84 11.02
N LEU A 61 3.69 -14.41 11.06
CA LEU A 61 2.70 -14.20 9.99
C LEU A 61 2.24 -12.74 9.93
N ARG A 62 2.07 -12.09 11.09
CA ARG A 62 1.78 -10.66 11.16
C ARG A 62 2.91 -9.82 10.56
N ALA A 63 4.17 -10.10 10.89
CA ALA A 63 5.31 -9.39 10.34
C ALA A 63 5.37 -9.52 8.81
N PHE A 64 5.13 -10.73 8.29
CA PHE A 64 5.04 -10.96 6.85
C PHE A 64 3.93 -10.14 6.19
N ILE A 65 2.72 -10.13 6.77
CA ILE A 65 1.59 -9.33 6.26
C ILE A 65 1.98 -7.85 6.15
N TYR A 66 2.55 -7.27 7.21
CA TYR A 66 2.95 -5.86 7.21
C TYR A 66 4.06 -5.52 6.20
N ALA A 67 4.95 -6.46 5.88
CA ALA A 67 6.00 -6.25 4.90
C ALA A 67 5.49 -6.43 3.46
N ALA A 68 4.75 -7.51 3.21
CA ALA A 68 4.46 -7.97 1.86
C ALA A 68 3.19 -7.36 1.26
N VAL A 69 2.11 -7.24 2.03
CA VAL A 69 0.80 -6.76 1.53
C VAL A 69 0.88 -5.33 0.99
N PRO A 70 1.44 -4.34 1.71
CA PRO A 70 1.49 -2.97 1.22
C PRO A 70 2.33 -2.85 -0.05
N LEU A 71 3.44 -3.61 -0.11
CA LEU A 71 4.36 -3.60 -1.26
C LEU A 71 3.73 -4.23 -2.50
N VAL A 72 3.10 -5.40 -2.37
CA VAL A 72 2.43 -6.06 -3.49
C VAL A 72 1.23 -5.24 -3.98
N LEU A 73 0.48 -4.62 -3.07
CA LEU A 73 -0.60 -3.70 -3.44
C LEU A 73 -0.05 -2.50 -4.21
N LEU A 74 1.01 -1.86 -3.71
CA LEU A 74 1.66 -0.73 -4.35
C LEU A 74 2.17 -1.08 -5.74
N LEU A 75 2.99 -2.12 -5.87
CA LEU A 75 3.59 -2.52 -7.14
C LEU A 75 2.52 -3.00 -8.13
N GLY A 76 1.57 -3.83 -7.67
CA GLY A 76 0.45 -4.29 -8.48
C GLY A 76 -0.44 -3.15 -8.98
N GLY A 77 -0.63 -2.10 -8.19
CA GLY A 77 -1.46 -0.96 -8.55
C GLY A 77 -0.75 0.12 -9.39
N VAL A 78 0.54 0.35 -9.18
CA VAL A 78 1.27 1.47 -9.80
C VAL A 78 1.58 1.26 -11.28
N PHE A 79 1.96 0.06 -11.71
CA PHE A 79 2.33 -0.18 -13.11
C PHE A 79 1.21 0.19 -14.12
N PRO A 80 -0.06 -0.16 -13.88
CA PRO A 80 -1.20 0.29 -14.69
C PRO A 80 -1.42 1.82 -14.72
N LEU A 81 -1.00 2.52 -13.65
CA LEU A 81 -1.30 3.93 -13.41
C LEU A 81 -0.26 4.89 -13.97
N ALA A 82 1.00 4.46 -14.07
CA ALA A 82 2.11 5.30 -14.53
C ALA A 82 1.81 6.03 -15.86
N PRO A 83 1.16 5.41 -16.87
CA PRO A 83 0.81 6.10 -18.12
C PRO A 83 -0.29 7.15 -17.94
N MET A 84 -1.23 6.96 -17.00
CA MET A 84 -2.33 7.90 -16.75
C MET A 84 -1.91 9.08 -15.87
N ALA A 85 -0.85 8.92 -15.06
CA ALA A 85 -0.26 10.00 -14.27
C ALA A 85 0.41 11.08 -15.15
N GLY A 86 0.80 10.75 -16.39
CA GLY A 86 1.42 11.67 -17.35
C GLY A 86 0.45 12.41 -18.29
N ALA A 87 -0.87 12.26 -18.12
CA ALA A 87 -1.85 12.81 -19.06
C ALA A 87 -1.82 14.36 -19.14
N SER A 88 -1.97 14.90 -20.35
CA SER A 88 -1.82 16.34 -20.62
C SER A 88 -3.09 17.14 -20.34
N SER A 89 -4.28 16.55 -20.48
CA SER A 89 -5.56 17.24 -20.28
C SER A 89 -6.07 17.16 -18.84
N ARG A 90 -6.73 18.22 -18.36
CA ARG A 90 -7.24 18.31 -16.97
C ARG A 90 -8.26 17.20 -16.64
N GLY A 91 -9.13 16.86 -17.59
CA GLY A 91 -10.12 15.79 -17.44
C GLY A 91 -9.48 14.41 -17.27
N GLU A 92 -8.49 14.08 -18.09
CA GLU A 92 -7.76 12.81 -17.98
C GLU A 92 -6.96 12.71 -16.67
N ARG A 93 -6.42 13.82 -16.18
CA ARG A 93 -5.72 13.85 -14.88
C ARG A 93 -6.67 13.60 -13.70
N TYR A 94 -7.90 14.10 -13.76
CA TYR A 94 -8.92 13.83 -12.73
C TYR A 94 -9.36 12.37 -12.78
N THR A 95 -9.68 11.86 -13.97
CA THR A 95 -10.04 10.45 -14.17
C THR A 95 -8.91 9.51 -13.77
N GLY A 96 -7.66 9.87 -14.04
CA GLY A 96 -6.48 9.12 -13.60
C GLY A 96 -6.28 9.14 -12.08
N LEU A 97 -6.61 10.23 -11.40
CA LEU A 97 -6.47 10.33 -9.93
C LEU A 97 -7.55 9.53 -9.22
N THR A 98 -8.76 9.53 -9.76
CA THR A 98 -9.93 8.90 -9.13
C THR A 98 -10.09 7.47 -9.62
N LEU A 99 -10.64 7.29 -10.82
CA LEU A 99 -10.91 5.98 -11.41
C LEU A 99 -9.64 5.17 -11.62
N GLY A 100 -8.54 5.81 -12.02
CA GLY A 100 -7.24 5.15 -12.17
C GLY A 100 -6.74 4.56 -10.84
N THR A 101 -6.76 5.36 -9.77
CA THR A 101 -6.36 4.91 -8.42
C THR A 101 -7.27 3.83 -7.88
N LEU A 102 -8.58 3.93 -8.10
CA LEU A 102 -9.52 2.90 -7.69
C LEU A 102 -9.23 1.56 -8.40
N LEU A 103 -9.04 1.58 -9.71
CA LEU A 103 -8.72 0.38 -10.48
C LEU A 103 -7.36 -0.21 -10.10
N ALA A 104 -6.37 0.63 -9.80
CA ALA A 104 -5.07 0.21 -9.30
C ALA A 104 -5.17 -0.44 -7.92
N PHE A 105 -5.97 0.14 -7.02
CA PHE A 105 -6.23 -0.43 -5.72
C PHE A 105 -6.88 -1.80 -5.85
N ILE A 106 -7.93 -1.94 -6.68
CA ILE A 106 -8.59 -3.24 -6.94
C ILE A 106 -7.59 -4.26 -7.48
N HIS A 107 -6.70 -3.84 -8.38
CA HIS A 107 -5.70 -4.73 -8.97
C HIS A 107 -4.61 -5.15 -7.96
N GLY A 108 -4.10 -4.21 -7.18
CA GLY A 108 -3.15 -4.49 -6.10
C GLY A 108 -3.77 -5.36 -5.00
N LEU A 109 -5.04 -5.12 -4.67
CA LEU A 109 -5.82 -5.91 -3.71
C LEU A 109 -5.93 -7.37 -4.17
N PHE A 110 -6.21 -7.62 -5.46
CA PHE A 110 -6.23 -8.98 -5.99
C PHE A 110 -4.89 -9.70 -5.74
N PHE A 111 -3.77 -9.08 -6.12
CA PHE A 111 -2.46 -9.72 -5.98
C PHE A 111 -2.05 -9.92 -4.52
N SER A 112 -2.30 -8.94 -3.65
CA SER A 112 -1.95 -9.04 -2.23
C SER A 112 -2.77 -10.12 -1.53
N GLN A 113 -4.07 -10.22 -1.83
CA GLN A 113 -4.94 -11.22 -1.20
C GLN A 113 -4.64 -12.64 -1.69
N VAL A 114 -4.34 -12.82 -2.98
CA VAL A 114 -3.89 -14.12 -3.51
C VAL A 114 -2.55 -14.53 -2.90
N MET A 115 -1.63 -13.57 -2.69
CA MET A 115 -0.34 -13.83 -2.05
C MET A 115 -0.48 -14.33 -0.60
N LEU A 116 -1.56 -13.98 0.09
CA LEU A 116 -1.80 -14.41 1.47
C LEU A 116 -2.34 -15.84 1.62
N LEU A 117 -2.68 -16.55 0.53
CA LEU A 117 -3.17 -17.93 0.62
C LEU A 117 -2.26 -18.86 1.45
N PRO A 118 -0.91 -18.84 1.31
CA PRO A 118 -0.03 -19.65 2.15
C PRO A 118 0.02 -19.17 3.60
N VAL A 119 -0.20 -17.88 3.85
CA VAL A 119 -0.26 -17.30 5.21
C VAL A 119 -1.50 -17.82 5.93
N TRP A 120 -2.66 -17.82 5.27
CA TRP A 120 -3.90 -18.37 5.83
C TRP A 120 -3.82 -19.89 6.03
N ALA A 121 -3.18 -20.61 5.10
CA ALA A 121 -2.89 -22.03 5.27
C ALA A 121 -1.99 -22.28 6.50
N ALA A 122 -0.93 -21.49 6.67
CA ALA A 122 -0.03 -21.58 7.82
C ALA A 122 -0.74 -21.25 9.13
N ALA A 123 -1.57 -20.20 9.15
CA ALA A 123 -2.38 -19.83 10.31
C ALA A 123 -3.25 -21.01 10.76
N TRP A 124 -4.02 -21.61 9.85
CA TRP A 124 -4.85 -22.77 10.18
C TRP A 124 -4.02 -23.96 10.68
N ARG A 125 -2.89 -24.26 10.02
CA ARG A 125 -2.02 -25.40 10.37
C ARG A 125 -1.29 -25.25 11.71
N LEU A 126 -1.06 -24.02 12.15
CA LEU A 126 -0.30 -23.73 13.36
C LEU A 126 -1.18 -23.36 14.55
N THR A 127 -2.31 -22.69 14.33
CA THR A 127 -3.18 -22.22 15.42
C THR A 127 -4.53 -22.92 15.45
N GLY A 128 -4.86 -23.73 14.45
CA GLY A 128 -6.18 -24.34 14.31
C GLY A 128 -7.27 -23.39 13.82
N HIS A 129 -6.98 -22.11 13.62
CA HIS A 129 -7.94 -21.09 13.21
C HIS A 129 -7.63 -20.58 11.80
N SER A 130 -8.62 -20.62 10.90
CA SER A 130 -8.44 -20.18 9.51
C SER A 130 -8.22 -18.67 9.37
N PHE A 131 -8.84 -17.88 10.24
CA PHE A 131 -8.75 -16.41 10.20
C PHE A 131 -8.61 -15.83 11.62
N PRO A 132 -7.42 -15.92 12.24
CA PRO A 132 -7.19 -15.30 13.53
C PRO A 132 -7.46 -13.80 13.46
N GLY A 133 -8.22 -13.25 14.41
CA GLY A 133 -8.60 -11.83 14.42
C GLY A 133 -7.40 -10.89 14.40
N THR A 134 -6.27 -11.30 14.99
CA THR A 134 -4.99 -10.57 14.96
C THR A 134 -4.41 -10.44 13.56
N LEU A 135 -4.49 -11.50 12.74
CA LEU A 135 -4.01 -11.49 11.36
C LEU A 135 -4.98 -10.76 10.43
N LEU A 136 -6.29 -10.87 10.64
CA LEU A 136 -7.29 -10.07 9.92
C LEU A 136 -7.09 -8.56 10.19
N LYS A 137 -6.83 -8.19 11.44
CA LYS A 137 -6.51 -6.81 11.83
C LYS A 137 -5.23 -6.34 11.15
N ALA A 138 -4.20 -7.18 11.10
CA ALA A 138 -2.94 -6.87 10.43
C ALA A 138 -3.12 -6.68 8.92
N ASP A 139 -3.91 -7.53 8.26
CA ASP A 139 -4.18 -7.42 6.82
C ASP A 139 -4.94 -6.12 6.51
N GLY A 140 -5.99 -5.80 7.27
CA GLY A 140 -6.71 -4.53 7.12
C GLY A 140 -5.81 -3.30 7.27
N LEU A 141 -4.89 -3.32 8.24
CA LEU A 141 -3.90 -2.25 8.42
C LEU A 141 -2.90 -2.18 7.27
N ALA A 142 -2.44 -3.32 6.79
CA ALA A 142 -1.48 -3.40 5.69
C ALA A 142 -2.10 -2.97 4.35
N LEU A 143 -3.38 -3.28 4.11
CA LEU A 143 -4.14 -2.78 2.97
C LEU A 143 -4.29 -1.26 3.00
N LEU A 144 -4.58 -0.70 4.18
CA LEU A 144 -4.69 0.75 4.36
C LEU A 144 -3.34 1.43 4.09
N LEU A 145 -2.24 0.88 4.62
CA LEU A 145 -0.89 1.37 4.33
C LEU A 145 -0.56 1.27 2.84
N GLY A 146 -0.89 0.15 2.18
CA GLY A 146 -0.70 -0.01 0.74
C GLY A 146 -1.47 1.04 -0.07
N LEU A 147 -2.71 1.36 0.32
CA LEU A 147 -3.50 2.41 -0.31
C LEU A 147 -2.87 3.80 -0.10
N GLN A 148 -2.37 4.11 1.11
CA GLN A 148 -1.67 5.37 1.36
C GLN A 148 -0.39 5.49 0.50
N LEU A 149 0.41 4.43 0.42
CA LEU A 149 1.58 4.37 -0.44
C LEU A 149 1.23 4.56 -1.91
N LEU A 150 0.14 3.95 -2.37
CA LEU A 150 -0.36 4.11 -3.74
C LEU A 150 -0.74 5.57 -4.02
N LEU A 151 -1.49 6.20 -3.11
CA LEU A 151 -1.88 7.61 -3.23
C LEU A 151 -0.66 8.54 -3.28
N TRP A 152 0.28 8.37 -2.35
CA TRP A 152 1.52 9.14 -2.34
C TRP A 152 2.35 8.93 -3.59
N SER A 153 2.46 7.70 -4.07
CA SER A 153 3.16 7.39 -5.32
C SER A 153 2.51 8.12 -6.49
N VAL A 154 1.19 8.11 -6.63
CA VAL A 154 0.48 8.83 -7.70
C VAL A 154 0.76 10.34 -7.66
N ILE A 155 0.75 10.94 -6.47
CA ILE A 155 1.04 12.38 -6.29
C ILE A 155 2.49 12.68 -6.69
N LEU A 156 3.44 11.90 -6.19
CA LEU A 156 4.88 12.11 -6.42
C LEU A 156 5.26 11.85 -7.88
N MET A 157 4.67 10.86 -8.54
CA MET A 157 4.87 10.61 -9.97
C MET A 157 4.43 11.80 -10.82
N ARG A 158 3.34 12.47 -10.44
CA ARG A 158 2.86 13.67 -11.14
C ARG A 158 3.78 14.86 -10.92
N LEU A 159 4.29 15.04 -9.70
CA LEU A 159 5.25 16.10 -9.38
C LEU A 159 6.57 15.91 -10.14
N LEU A 160 7.06 14.68 -10.22
CA LEU A 160 8.32 14.35 -10.86
C LEU A 160 8.24 14.23 -12.39
N ARG A 161 7.02 14.27 -12.96
CA ARG A 161 6.66 14.32 -14.41
C ARG A 161 7.32 13.30 -15.35
N SER A 162 8.25 12.45 -14.90
CA SER A 162 9.11 11.67 -15.81
C SER A 162 9.64 10.35 -15.23
N ASN A 163 9.51 10.08 -13.92
CA ASN A 163 10.08 8.87 -13.33
C ASN A 163 9.13 8.19 -12.34
N PRO A 164 8.39 7.15 -12.78
CA PRO A 164 7.48 6.42 -11.91
C PRO A 164 8.23 5.69 -10.78
N GLY A 165 9.44 5.20 -11.05
CA GLY A 165 10.28 4.53 -10.05
C GLY A 165 10.66 5.45 -8.89
N LEU A 166 11.03 6.70 -9.17
CA LEU A 166 11.32 7.69 -8.13
C LEU A 166 10.08 8.03 -7.29
N GLY A 167 8.89 8.06 -7.89
CA GLY A 167 7.64 8.27 -7.16
C GLY A 167 7.37 7.16 -6.13
N ILE A 168 7.62 5.91 -6.51
CA ILE A 168 7.54 4.75 -5.59
C ILE A 168 8.58 4.87 -4.49
N LEU A 169 9.85 5.11 -4.86
CA LEU A 169 10.96 5.19 -3.90
C LEU A 169 10.73 6.32 -2.88
N LEU A 170 10.25 7.48 -3.32
CA LEU A 170 9.90 8.57 -2.42
C LEU A 170 8.69 8.24 -1.54
N ALA A 171 7.67 7.54 -2.04
CA ALA A 171 6.55 7.10 -1.20
C ALA A 171 7.01 6.12 -0.10
N LEU A 172 7.94 5.22 -0.42
CA LEU A 172 8.58 4.34 0.56
C LEU A 172 9.48 5.13 1.53
N ALA A 173 10.20 6.14 1.06
CA ALA A 173 10.97 7.02 1.94
C ALA A 173 10.07 7.81 2.89
N LEU A 174 8.91 8.28 2.42
CA LEU A 174 7.90 8.93 3.26
C LEU A 174 7.35 7.98 4.32
N HIS A 175 7.27 6.68 4.03
CA HIS A 175 6.88 5.67 5.01
C HIS A 175 7.90 5.54 6.15
N GLU A 176 9.18 5.45 5.80
CA GLU A 176 10.27 5.41 6.78
C GLU A 176 10.33 6.69 7.63
N VAL A 177 10.13 7.86 7.00
CA VAL A 177 10.04 9.15 7.72
C VAL A 177 8.83 9.16 8.64
N GLY A 178 7.67 8.69 8.19
CA GLY A 178 6.47 8.55 9.02
C GLY A 178 6.71 7.68 10.25
N ALA A 179 7.32 6.50 10.08
CA ALA A 179 7.65 5.62 11.20
C ALA A 179 8.58 6.27 12.23
N ARG A 180 9.55 7.08 11.78
CA ARG A 180 10.47 7.79 12.68
C ARG A 180 9.83 9.00 13.35
N LEU A 181 8.85 9.64 12.71
CA LEU A 181 8.13 10.77 13.28
C LEU A 181 7.30 10.38 14.50
N GLN A 182 6.91 9.11 14.63
CA GLN A 182 6.22 8.61 15.83
C GLN A 182 7.00 8.95 17.11
N TYR A 183 8.32 8.85 17.10
CA TYR A 183 9.14 9.20 18.26
C TYR A 183 8.89 10.64 18.74
N PHE A 184 8.74 11.57 17.80
CA PHE A 184 8.43 12.97 18.13
C PHE A 184 6.96 13.20 18.48
N VAL A 185 6.05 12.30 18.08
CA VAL A 185 4.66 12.31 18.54
C VAL A 185 4.59 11.88 20.00
N ASP A 186 5.30 10.80 20.35
CA ASP A 186 5.23 10.20 21.69
C ASP A 186 6.05 10.98 22.73
N PHE A 187 7.22 11.48 22.36
CA PHE A 187 8.17 12.12 23.29
C PHE A 187 8.41 13.61 23.00
N GLY A 188 7.70 14.20 22.03
CA GLY A 188 7.96 15.56 21.57
C GLY A 188 7.88 16.62 22.67
N GLN A 189 6.90 16.51 23.56
CA GLN A 189 6.75 17.44 24.68
C GLN A 189 7.87 17.28 25.72
N ASP A 190 8.30 16.05 25.98
CA ASP A 190 9.42 15.75 26.87
C ASP A 190 10.76 16.25 26.31
N LEU A 191 10.86 16.37 24.98
CA LEU A 191 12.00 16.93 24.26
C LEU A 191 11.94 18.46 24.12
N GLY A 192 10.93 19.12 24.70
CA GLY A 192 10.80 20.58 24.71
C GLY A 192 10.06 21.18 23.51
N LEU A 193 9.34 20.37 22.71
CA LEU A 193 8.44 20.92 21.70
C LEU A 193 7.26 21.64 22.37
N SER A 194 6.94 22.83 21.87
CA SER A 194 5.71 23.53 22.26
C SER A 194 4.47 22.71 21.86
N ALA A 195 3.34 22.95 22.54
CA ALA A 195 2.09 22.26 22.24
C ALA A 195 1.65 22.42 20.76
N GLY A 196 1.91 23.58 20.16
CA GLY A 196 1.66 23.83 18.73
C GLY A 196 2.56 22.99 17.82
N GLN A 197 3.84 22.85 18.16
CA GLN A 197 4.79 22.02 17.40
C GLN A 197 4.45 20.53 17.53
N ALA A 198 4.12 20.05 18.73
CA ALA A 198 3.68 18.67 18.93
C ALA A 198 2.40 18.35 18.15
N SER A 199 1.43 19.28 18.12
CA SER A 199 0.21 19.14 17.31
C SER A 199 0.51 19.10 15.81
N ALA A 200 1.41 19.95 15.31
CA ALA A 200 1.81 19.95 13.91
C ALA A 200 2.53 18.65 13.51
N VAL A 201 3.42 18.13 14.36
CA VAL A 201 4.10 16.84 14.16
C VAL A 201 3.09 15.69 14.15
N ALA A 202 2.11 15.68 15.05
CA ALA A 202 1.04 14.69 15.07
C ALA A 202 0.15 14.74 13.81
N ALA A 203 -0.14 15.94 13.30
CA ALA A 203 -0.87 16.11 12.05
C ALA A 203 -0.07 15.62 10.84
N LEU A 204 1.23 15.94 10.78
CA LEU A 204 2.13 15.46 9.73
C LEU A 204 2.28 13.94 9.77
N HIS A 205 2.44 13.35 10.95
CA HIS A 205 2.53 11.90 11.13
C HIS A 205 1.29 11.19 10.57
N LYS A 206 0.08 11.72 10.82
CA LYS A 206 -1.18 11.16 10.29
C LYS A 206 -1.35 11.27 8.77
N LEU A 207 -0.63 12.19 8.13
CA LEU A 207 -0.67 12.43 6.69
C LEU A 207 0.30 11.50 5.93
N LEU A 208 1.41 11.13 6.57
CA LEU A 208 2.41 10.24 6.01
C LEU A 208 1.96 8.78 6.07
N PRO A 209 2.43 7.94 5.14
CA PRO A 209 2.09 6.53 5.16
C PRO A 209 2.82 5.84 6.31
N SER A 210 2.29 5.82 7.53
CA SER A 210 2.90 5.09 8.65
C SER A 210 2.10 3.82 8.95
N GLY A 211 2.80 2.70 9.16
CA GLY A 211 2.17 1.41 9.51
C GLY A 211 1.53 1.40 10.91
N GLN A 212 1.67 2.50 11.64
CA GLN A 212 1.14 2.72 12.97
C GLN A 212 -0.09 3.62 12.88
N LEU A 213 -1.19 3.03 12.41
CA LEU A 213 -2.49 3.66 12.56
C LEU A 213 -2.95 3.52 14.02
N PRO A 214 -3.73 4.49 14.55
CA PRO A 214 -4.25 4.45 15.91
C PRO A 214 -4.93 3.12 16.23
N SER A 215 -5.02 2.77 17.51
CA SER A 215 -5.69 1.56 18.03
C SER A 215 -7.08 1.33 17.43
N ASP A 216 -7.76 2.40 17.00
CA ASP A 216 -8.97 2.40 16.19
C ASP A 216 -8.68 2.60 14.68
N LEU A 217 -8.53 1.47 14.01
CA LEU A 217 -8.42 1.28 12.55
C LEU A 217 -9.41 2.09 11.71
N PHE A 218 -10.59 2.38 12.27
CA PHE A 218 -11.70 3.05 11.59
C PHE A 218 -12.13 4.34 12.29
N SER A 219 -11.30 4.88 13.18
CA SER A 219 -11.58 6.20 13.73
C SER A 219 -11.72 7.19 12.57
N ALA A 220 -12.89 7.85 12.48
CA ALA A 220 -13.24 8.69 11.34
C ALA A 220 -12.17 9.76 11.06
N SER A 221 -11.55 10.30 12.11
CA SER A 221 -10.47 11.29 12.02
C SER A 221 -9.14 10.70 11.49
N GLY A 222 -8.80 9.46 11.86
CA GLY A 222 -7.61 8.77 11.37
C GLY A 222 -7.72 8.40 9.90
N LEU A 223 -8.87 7.87 9.47
CA LEU A 223 -9.14 7.58 8.06
C LEU A 223 -9.22 8.84 7.20
N LEU A 224 -9.90 9.88 7.70
CA LEU A 224 -10.06 11.13 6.96
C LEU A 224 -8.73 11.84 6.73
N LEU A 225 -7.81 11.85 7.70
CA LEU A 225 -6.49 12.46 7.51
C LEU A 225 -5.55 11.58 6.70
N SER A 226 -5.58 10.27 6.91
CA SER A 226 -4.64 9.36 6.27
C SER A 226 -4.98 9.00 4.83
N LEU A 227 -6.27 8.96 4.47
CA LEU A 227 -6.73 8.80 3.09
C LEU A 227 -7.12 10.13 2.46
N GLY A 228 -7.89 10.94 3.19
CA GLY A 228 -8.37 12.23 2.69
C GLY A 228 -7.25 13.27 2.58
N GLY A 229 -6.23 13.25 3.43
CA GLY A 229 -5.08 14.16 3.33
C GLY A 229 -4.33 14.01 1.99
N PRO A 230 -3.80 12.82 1.66
CA PRO A 230 -3.17 12.57 0.37
C PRO A 230 -4.12 12.82 -0.81
N LEU A 231 -5.40 12.43 -0.73
CA LEU A 231 -6.38 12.71 -1.79
C LEU A 231 -6.60 14.20 -2.01
N LEU A 232 -6.76 14.99 -0.94
CA LEU A 232 -6.91 16.45 -1.01
C LEU A 232 -5.64 17.10 -1.56
N LEU A 233 -4.45 16.66 -1.13
CA LEU A 233 -3.19 17.12 -1.71
C LEU A 233 -3.12 16.81 -3.21
N GLY A 234 -3.46 15.59 -3.61
CA GLY A 234 -3.54 15.19 -5.01
C GLY A 234 -4.53 16.02 -5.83
N LEU A 235 -5.66 16.42 -5.22
CA LEU A 235 -6.64 17.33 -5.83
C LEU A 235 -6.13 18.78 -5.90
N ILE A 236 -5.38 19.26 -4.92
CA ILE A 236 -4.74 20.58 -4.95
C ILE A 236 -3.70 20.64 -6.07
N PHE A 237 -2.87 19.60 -6.22
CA PHE A 237 -1.90 19.50 -7.30
C PHE A 237 -2.53 19.27 -8.70
N LEU A 238 -3.85 19.08 -8.81
CA LEU A 238 -4.58 19.12 -10.08
C LEU A 238 -4.89 20.55 -10.56
N PHE A 239 -4.75 21.57 -9.71
CA PHE A 239 -4.86 22.96 -10.13
C PHE A 239 -3.54 23.39 -10.78
N PRO A 240 -3.56 23.85 -12.04
CA PRO A 240 -2.33 24.21 -12.75
C PRO A 240 -1.67 25.44 -12.11
N ASP A 241 -0.34 25.50 -12.21
CA ASP A 241 0.44 26.73 -12.13
C ASP A 241 -0.27 27.86 -12.91
N PRO A 242 -0.35 29.09 -12.38
CA PRO A 242 -0.90 30.25 -13.10
C PRO A 242 -0.13 30.63 -14.39
N LYS A 243 0.95 29.91 -14.73
CA LYS A 243 1.88 30.25 -15.82
C LYS A 243 1.68 29.47 -17.12
N SER A 244 0.54 28.83 -17.36
CA SER A 244 0.18 28.37 -18.72
C SER A 244 -0.58 29.43 -19.53
N GLY A 245 -0.76 30.63 -18.99
CA GLY A 245 -1.26 31.79 -19.73
C GLY A 245 -0.12 32.61 -20.32
N SER A 246 0.45 32.20 -21.45
CA SER A 246 1.21 33.13 -22.29
C SER A 246 1.35 32.61 -23.73
N LYS A 247 0.50 33.19 -24.58
CA LYS A 247 0.66 33.42 -26.03
C LYS A 247 0.56 32.20 -26.96
N SER A 248 -0.68 31.75 -27.20
CA SER A 248 -1.07 31.44 -28.58
C SER A 248 -1.43 32.75 -29.27
N ALA A 249 -0.55 33.26 -30.13
CA ALA A 249 -0.84 34.42 -30.97
C ALA A 249 -1.97 34.07 -31.97
N PRO A 250 -2.96 34.95 -32.20
CA PRO A 250 -3.98 34.74 -33.21
C PRO A 250 -3.39 35.08 -34.59
N GLY A 251 -3.21 34.07 -35.45
CA GLY A 251 -2.54 34.23 -36.74
C GLY A 251 -3.33 33.68 -37.92
N LYS A 252 -4.25 34.50 -38.43
CA LYS A 252 -4.82 34.53 -39.80
C LYS A 252 -5.68 33.35 -40.31
N LYS A 253 -7.00 33.56 -40.25
CA LYS A 253 -7.93 33.15 -41.32
C LYS A 253 -7.65 33.98 -42.57
N ALA A 254 -7.36 33.32 -43.70
CA ALA A 254 -7.63 33.75 -45.08
C ALA A 254 -6.93 32.75 -46.03
N VAL A 255 -7.45 32.26 -47.14
CA VAL A 255 -8.72 32.39 -47.86
C VAL A 255 -8.78 31.15 -48.75
N ARG A 256 -9.97 30.57 -48.84
CA ARG A 256 -10.39 29.55 -49.80
C ARG A 256 -10.20 30.09 -51.22
N LYS A 257 -9.38 29.44 -52.06
CA LYS A 257 -9.55 29.50 -53.52
C LYS A 257 -9.61 28.09 -54.07
N ALA A 258 -10.81 27.73 -54.50
CA ALA A 258 -11.07 26.66 -55.43
C ALA A 258 -11.04 27.22 -56.86
N ARG A 259 -10.76 26.31 -57.82
CA ARG A 259 -10.75 26.43 -59.30
C ARG A 259 -9.48 27.04 -59.90
N ALA A 260 -8.96 26.54 -61.03
CA ALA A 260 -9.58 25.69 -62.06
C ALA A 260 -8.99 24.28 -62.14
#